data_AF-A0A2G8KHA9-F1
#
_entry.id   AF-A0A2G8KHA9-F1
#
_cell.length_a   1.000
_cell.length_b   1.000
_cell.length_c   1.000
_cell.angle_alpha   90.00
_cell.angle_beta   90.00
_cell.angle_gamma   90.00
#
_symmetry.space_group_name_H-M   'P 1'
#
loop_
_entity.id
_entity.type
_entity.pdbx_description
1 polymer ?
#
loop_
_entity_poly.entity_id
_entity_poly.type
_entity_poly.pdbx_seq_one_letter_code
_entity_poly.pdbx_strand_id
1 'polypeptide(L)'
;MALVTFTWAVHVLYSCLLFVLVLVSVSADVIVIIDNKTVVEEFASMPSTFGYPIPQDGISGYLAIASPITACTSIKSPPNVSGDPNFFALIQRGSCDFDLKVLEAQTAGFKGAIVYDDINEGLFPMTGKTYAQDVLIQSVFVAETSGLSLMNFVYDTPDRFTITLVPNSLPLPYLIYFYTFLSVIILCLLLPAIFGIAKFIRDRRRLRRIRLSKDHLKKLPIIKFKK
;
A
#
# COMPACT_ATOMS: atom_id res chain seq x y z
N MET A 1 -14.67 -37.79 -7.72
CA MET A 1 -14.32 -37.29 -6.37
C MET A 1 -13.05 -36.45 -6.36
N ALA A 2 -11.93 -36.89 -6.96
CA ALA A 2 -10.66 -36.14 -6.95
C ALA A 2 -10.68 -34.73 -7.62
N LEU A 3 -11.59 -34.49 -8.56
CA LEU A 3 -11.72 -33.18 -9.23
C LEU A 3 -12.40 -32.12 -8.34
N VAL A 4 -13.25 -32.54 -7.40
CA VAL A 4 -13.93 -31.62 -6.48
C VAL A 4 -12.95 -31.18 -5.40
N THR A 5 -12.15 -32.08 -4.84
CA THR A 5 -11.15 -31.73 -3.81
C THR A 5 -10.10 -30.72 -4.31
N PHE A 6 -9.79 -30.73 -5.60
CA PHE A 6 -8.80 -29.82 -6.19
C PHE A 6 -9.31 -28.38 -6.33
N THR A 7 -10.58 -28.18 -6.70
CA THR A 7 -11.17 -26.84 -6.84
C THR A 7 -11.37 -26.13 -5.50
N TRP A 8 -11.66 -26.90 -4.44
CA TRP A 8 -11.78 -26.36 -3.09
C TRP A 8 -10.43 -25.89 -2.54
N ALA A 9 -9.34 -26.63 -2.78
CA ALA A 9 -8.00 -26.22 -2.37
C ALA A 9 -7.56 -24.91 -3.03
N VAL A 10 -7.86 -24.72 -4.33
CA VAL A 10 -7.53 -23.50 -5.08
C VAL A 10 -8.33 -22.29 -4.59
N HIS A 11 -9.62 -22.46 -4.26
CA HIS A 11 -10.43 -21.37 -3.71
C HIS A 11 -10.00 -20.96 -2.30
N VAL A 12 -9.60 -21.92 -1.45
CA VAL A 12 -9.06 -21.62 -0.11
C VAL A 12 -7.73 -20.88 -0.22
N LEU A 13 -6.82 -21.32 -1.10
CA LEU A 13 -5.56 -20.62 -1.35
C LEU A 13 -5.78 -19.19 -1.89
N TYR A 14 -6.72 -19.01 -2.82
CA TYR A 14 -7.06 -17.70 -3.39
C TYR A 14 -7.70 -16.76 -2.37
N SER A 15 -8.56 -17.29 -1.49
CA SER A 15 -9.17 -16.54 -0.38
C SER A 15 -8.13 -16.14 0.67
N CYS A 16 -7.21 -17.04 1.02
CA CYS A 16 -6.08 -16.72 1.90
C CYS A 16 -5.14 -15.68 1.28
N LEU A 17 -4.87 -15.75 -0.03
CA LEU A 17 -4.05 -14.76 -0.73
C LEU A 17 -4.72 -13.38 -0.74
N LEU A 18 -6.03 -13.31 -1.01
CA LEU A 18 -6.82 -12.08 -0.94
C LEU A 18 -6.86 -11.50 0.49
N PHE A 19 -6.98 -12.35 1.51
CA PHE A 19 -6.96 -11.91 2.91
C PHE A 19 -5.59 -11.35 3.31
N VAL A 20 -4.50 -11.98 2.88
CA VAL A 20 -3.13 -11.46 3.10
C VAL A 20 -2.89 -10.14 2.35
N LEU A 21 -3.49 -9.96 1.16
CA LEU A 21 -3.42 -8.72 0.39
C LEU A 21 -4.18 -7.55 1.03
N VAL A 22 -5.27 -7.83 1.76
CA VAL A 22 -6.03 -6.81 2.52
C VAL A 22 -5.24 -6.34 3.76
N LEU A 23 -4.28 -7.14 4.24
CA LEU A 23 -3.41 -6.80 5.38
C LEU A 23 -2.20 -5.93 5.01
N VAL A 24 -2.04 -5.53 3.75
CA VAL A 24 -1.00 -4.56 3.37
C VAL A 24 -1.46 -3.18 3.81
N SER A 25 -1.20 -2.87 5.07
CA SER A 25 -1.39 -1.57 5.69
C SER A 25 -0.64 -0.49 4.91
N VAL A 26 -1.27 0.69 4.75
CA VAL A 26 -0.62 1.88 4.20
C VAL A 26 0.44 2.36 5.20
N SER A 27 1.71 2.15 4.89
CA SER A 27 2.84 2.76 5.60
C SER A 27 3.10 4.16 5.00
N ALA A 28 3.83 5.03 5.70
CA ALA A 28 4.43 6.24 5.13
C ALA A 28 5.91 6.23 5.52
N ASP A 29 6.81 6.80 4.73
CA ASP A 29 8.22 6.85 5.12
C ASP A 29 8.66 8.32 5.25
N VAL A 30 9.44 8.60 6.29
CA VAL A 30 10.07 9.90 6.53
C VAL A 30 11.50 9.83 6.00
N ILE A 31 11.76 10.54 4.91
CA ILE A 31 13.05 10.52 4.23
C ILE A 31 13.81 11.80 4.57
N VAL A 32 15.05 11.67 5.03
CA VAL A 32 15.97 12.79 5.26
C VAL A 32 16.88 12.95 4.05
N ILE A 33 16.86 14.14 3.44
CA ILE A 33 17.63 14.48 2.25
C ILE A 33 18.63 15.60 2.62
N ILE A 34 19.90 15.41 2.27
CA ILE A 34 20.93 16.47 2.28
C ILE A 34 21.03 17.08 0.88
N ASP A 35 21.17 18.41 0.84
CA ASP A 35 21.50 19.19 -0.37
C ASP A 35 20.61 18.87 -1.60
N ASN A 36 19.35 18.48 -1.35
CA ASN A 36 18.33 18.18 -2.34
C ASN A 36 18.70 17.08 -3.37
N LYS A 37 19.70 16.23 -3.07
CA LYS A 37 20.24 15.25 -4.04
C LYS A 37 20.65 13.89 -3.46
N THR A 38 20.86 13.78 -2.15
CA THR A 38 21.28 12.52 -1.52
C THR A 38 20.39 12.17 -0.35
N VAL A 39 19.78 10.98 -0.40
CA VAL A 39 19.09 10.38 0.74
C VAL A 39 20.15 9.98 1.76
N VAL A 40 20.02 10.50 2.97
CA VAL A 40 20.96 10.24 4.08
C VAL A 40 20.46 9.09 4.90
N GLU A 41 19.18 9.18 5.25
CA GLU A 41 18.53 8.29 6.19
C GLU A 41 17.05 8.23 5.87
N GLU A 42 16.46 7.06 6.08
CA GLU A 42 15.05 6.78 5.84
C GLU A 42 14.50 6.16 7.11
N PHE A 43 13.42 6.74 7.62
CA PHE A 43 12.74 6.30 8.82
C PHE A 43 11.36 5.78 8.46
N ALA A 44 11.07 4.55 8.90
CA ALA A 44 9.74 3.99 8.79
C ALA A 44 8.76 4.81 9.62
N SER A 45 7.59 5.11 9.06
CA SER A 45 6.56 5.90 9.74
C SER A 45 5.14 5.38 9.45
N MET A 46 4.15 5.90 10.15
CA MET A 46 2.75 5.68 9.82
C MET A 46 2.00 7.01 9.71
N PRO A 47 1.22 7.23 8.63
CA PRO A 47 0.44 8.45 8.51
C PRO A 47 -0.71 8.46 9.53
N SER A 48 -1.14 9.65 9.93
CA SER A 48 -2.35 9.84 10.72
C SER A 48 -3.61 9.43 9.95
N THR A 49 -4.65 9.00 10.67
CA THR A 49 -5.98 8.74 10.07
C THR A 49 -6.84 10.01 9.97
N PHE A 50 -6.24 11.17 10.23
CA PHE A 50 -6.86 12.49 10.23
C PHE A 50 -5.90 13.50 9.58
N GLY A 51 -6.40 14.70 9.28
CA GLY A 51 -5.64 15.65 8.47
C GLY A 51 -5.68 15.32 6.99
N TYR A 52 -4.97 16.12 6.20
CA TYR A 52 -4.84 15.86 4.77
C TYR A 52 -3.88 14.69 4.51
N PRO A 53 -4.17 13.86 3.49
CA PRO A 53 -3.26 12.80 3.08
C PRO A 53 -1.96 13.40 2.54
N ILE A 54 -0.87 12.65 2.68
CA ILE A 54 0.42 13.02 2.09
C ILE A 54 0.30 12.98 0.56
N PRO A 55 0.69 14.04 -0.17
CA PRO A 55 0.70 14.04 -1.63
C PRO A 55 1.54 12.90 -2.20
N GLN A 56 1.17 12.38 -3.38
CA GLN A 56 1.91 11.29 -4.04
C GLN A 56 3.36 11.66 -4.38
N ASP A 57 3.60 12.93 -4.72
CA ASP A 57 4.92 13.47 -4.99
C ASP A 57 5.73 13.77 -3.70
N GLY A 58 5.12 13.53 -2.53
CA GLY A 58 5.65 13.89 -1.23
C GLY A 58 5.54 15.40 -0.92
N ILE A 59 5.89 15.76 0.31
CA ILE A 59 6.04 17.15 0.74
C ILE A 59 7.38 17.32 1.46
N SER A 60 8.18 18.26 1.00
CA SER A 60 9.48 18.59 1.58
C SER A 60 9.41 19.85 2.44
N GLY A 61 10.19 19.88 3.51
CA GLY A 61 10.29 21.00 4.45
C GLY A 61 11.44 20.83 5.44
N TYR A 62 11.73 21.89 6.18
CA TYR A 62 12.73 21.85 7.25
C TYR A 62 12.11 21.37 8.56
N LEU A 63 12.91 20.78 9.44
CA LEU A 63 12.45 20.27 10.72
C LEU A 63 12.69 21.31 11.83
N ALA A 64 11.70 21.53 12.69
CA ALA A 64 11.89 22.27 13.94
C ALA A 64 11.29 21.51 15.12
N ILE A 65 11.97 21.54 16.27
CA ILE A 65 11.48 20.92 17.50
C ILE A 65 10.35 21.77 18.07
N ALA A 66 9.21 21.14 18.40
CA ALA A 66 8.11 21.82 19.06
C ALA A 66 8.52 22.32 20.46
N SER A 67 8.00 23.50 20.84
CA SER A 67 8.25 24.09 22.16
C SER A 67 6.93 24.67 22.69
N PRO A 68 6.27 24.03 23.67
CA PRO A 68 6.67 22.79 24.37
C PRO A 68 6.71 21.54 23.48
N ILE A 69 7.58 20.58 23.82
CA ILE A 69 7.85 19.39 22.99
C ILE A 69 6.64 18.47 22.83
N THR A 70 5.73 18.47 23.81
CA THR A 70 4.51 17.67 23.77
C THR A 70 3.38 18.33 22.97
N ALA A 71 3.50 19.60 22.59
CA ALA A 71 2.48 20.35 21.83
C ALA A 71 1.04 20.25 22.39
N CYS A 72 0.87 20.11 23.70
CA CYS A 72 -0.46 20.06 24.33
C CYS A 72 -1.05 21.45 24.64
N THR A 73 -0.28 22.48 24.37
CA THR A 73 -0.67 23.90 24.43
C THR A 73 -0.01 24.59 23.25
N SER A 74 -0.36 25.86 23.02
CA SER A 74 0.23 26.67 21.96
C SER A 74 1.75 26.60 21.97
N ILE A 75 2.30 26.26 20.80
CA ILE A 75 3.74 26.11 20.58
C ILE A 75 4.32 27.33 19.87
N LYS A 76 5.63 27.49 19.95
CA LYS A 76 6.34 28.53 19.18
C LYS A 76 6.19 28.28 17.68
N SER A 77 5.98 29.36 16.93
CA SER A 77 6.00 29.35 15.46
C SER A 77 7.36 28.88 14.91
N PRO A 78 7.39 28.36 13.66
CA PRO A 78 8.63 27.97 13.00
C PRO A 78 9.61 29.15 12.86
N PRO A 79 10.92 28.88 12.68
CA PRO A 79 11.91 29.90 12.41
C PRO A 79 11.50 30.80 11.23
N ASN A 80 11.63 32.11 11.38
CA ASN A 80 11.31 33.06 10.32
C ASN A 80 12.49 33.12 9.33
N VAL A 81 12.33 32.44 8.19
CA VAL A 81 13.35 32.33 7.14
C VAL A 81 12.83 33.00 5.86
N SER A 82 13.72 33.70 5.14
CA SER A 82 13.39 34.31 3.87
C SER A 82 12.89 33.27 2.86
N GLY A 83 11.77 33.56 2.19
CA GLY A 83 11.15 32.65 1.22
C GLY A 83 10.04 31.76 1.79
N ASP A 84 9.74 31.87 3.10
CA ASP A 84 8.65 31.17 3.78
C ASP A 84 8.60 29.66 3.47
N PRO A 85 9.69 28.92 3.71
CA PRO A 85 9.74 27.50 3.39
C PRO A 85 8.81 26.71 4.31
N ASN A 86 8.41 25.52 3.85
CA ASN A 86 7.65 24.60 4.67
C ASN A 86 8.47 24.17 5.90
N PHE A 87 7.85 24.21 7.07
CA PHE A 87 8.41 23.64 8.29
C PHE A 87 7.52 22.51 8.83
N PHE A 88 8.16 21.47 9.34
CA PHE A 88 7.53 20.37 10.06
C PHE A 88 7.89 20.42 11.53
N ALA A 89 6.89 20.25 12.39
CA ALA A 89 7.08 20.20 13.83
C ALA A 89 7.45 18.77 14.27
N LEU A 90 8.56 18.61 14.99
CA LEU A 90 8.89 17.37 15.70
C LEU A 90 8.29 17.41 17.10
N ILE A 91 7.39 16.49 17.41
CA ILE A 91 6.56 16.48 18.63
C ILE A 91 6.71 15.15 19.35
N GLN A 92 6.87 15.18 20.67
CA GLN A 92 6.87 13.98 21.50
C GLN A 92 5.45 13.49 21.82
N ARG A 93 5.24 12.18 21.77
CA ARG A 93 4.02 11.53 22.27
C ARG A 93 3.83 11.79 23.77
N GLY A 94 2.57 11.73 24.22
CA GLY A 94 2.21 11.79 25.64
C GLY A 94 1.44 13.05 26.04
N SER A 95 0.96 13.09 27.28
CA SER A 95 0.23 14.21 27.91
C SER A 95 -1.16 14.57 27.33
N CYS A 96 -1.38 14.46 26.03
CA CYS A 96 -2.64 14.79 25.34
C CYS A 96 -2.82 13.98 24.05
N ASP A 97 -4.00 14.14 23.42
CA ASP A 97 -4.38 13.42 22.20
C ASP A 97 -3.60 13.90 20.95
N PHE A 98 -3.46 13.01 19.97
CA PHE A 98 -2.64 13.24 18.77
C PHE A 98 -3.18 14.35 17.87
N ASP A 99 -4.49 14.43 17.71
CA ASP A 99 -5.14 15.47 16.92
C ASP A 99 -4.93 16.86 17.52
N LEU A 100 -4.98 16.99 18.85
CA LEU A 100 -4.66 18.25 19.52
C LEU A 100 -3.20 18.67 19.24
N LYS A 101 -2.24 17.75 19.34
CA LYS A 101 -0.82 18.04 19.06
C LYS A 101 -0.62 18.60 17.65
N VAL A 102 -1.21 17.94 16.67
CA VAL A 102 -1.09 18.34 15.26
C VAL A 102 -1.85 19.64 15.01
N LEU A 103 -2.99 19.86 15.69
CA LEU A 103 -3.71 21.12 15.64
C LEU A 103 -2.87 22.28 16.19
N GLU A 104 -2.19 22.12 17.33
CA GLU A 104 -1.32 23.17 17.87
C GLU A 104 -0.13 23.47 16.95
N ALA A 105 0.40 22.46 16.25
CA ALA A 105 1.40 22.70 15.21
C ALA A 105 0.82 23.49 14.03
N GLN A 106 -0.39 23.15 13.59
CA GLN A 106 -1.08 23.89 12.55
C GLN A 106 -1.34 25.35 12.93
N THR A 107 -1.84 25.61 14.15
CA THR A 107 -2.14 26.97 14.61
C THR A 107 -0.88 27.81 14.75
N ALA A 108 0.26 27.19 15.09
CA ALA A 108 1.55 27.86 15.13
C ALA A 108 2.17 28.16 13.75
N GLY A 109 1.61 27.62 12.66
CA GLY A 109 2.01 27.89 11.28
C GLY A 109 2.84 26.80 10.61
N PHE A 110 2.98 25.62 11.21
CA PHE A 110 3.66 24.49 10.57
C PHE A 110 2.83 23.90 9.42
N LYS A 111 3.51 23.28 8.45
CA LYS A 111 2.87 22.63 7.28
C LYS A 111 2.72 21.12 7.42
N GLY A 112 3.31 20.56 8.47
CA GLY A 112 3.20 19.15 8.81
C GLY A 112 3.72 18.87 10.22
N ALA A 113 3.43 17.70 10.74
CA ALA A 113 3.87 17.28 12.07
C ALA A 113 4.40 15.84 12.04
N ILE A 114 5.52 15.63 12.72
CA ILE A 114 6.12 14.32 12.96
C ILE A 114 6.03 14.06 14.45
N VAL A 115 5.21 13.10 14.85
CA VAL A 115 5.06 12.69 16.25
C VAL A 115 5.90 11.46 16.49
N TYR A 116 6.80 11.48 17.46
CA TYR A 116 7.61 10.31 17.80
C TYR A 116 7.15 9.68 19.13
N ASP A 117 7.23 8.35 19.23
CA ASP A 117 6.92 7.62 20.45
C ASP A 117 7.89 7.97 21.59
N ASP A 118 7.45 7.82 22.84
CA ASP A 118 8.24 8.05 24.05
C ASP A 118 8.52 6.76 24.86
N ILE A 119 7.92 5.63 24.45
CA ILE A 119 7.96 4.38 25.24
C ILE A 119 8.26 3.13 24.39
N ASN A 120 7.80 3.07 23.13
CA ASN A 120 7.87 1.85 22.31
C ASN A 120 8.45 2.12 20.91
N GLU A 121 9.08 1.09 20.34
CA GLU A 121 9.55 1.08 18.95
C GLU A 121 8.44 0.70 17.93
N GLY A 122 7.20 0.53 18.40
CA GLY A 122 6.09 0.09 17.58
C GLY A 122 5.49 1.22 16.76
N LEU A 123 5.35 1.02 15.45
CA LEU A 123 4.60 1.95 14.59
C LEU A 123 3.11 1.62 14.63
N PHE A 124 2.29 2.65 14.85
CA PHE A 124 0.83 2.56 14.79
C PHE A 124 0.24 3.83 14.20
N PRO A 125 -0.92 3.76 13.55
CA PRO A 125 -1.56 4.93 12.98
C PRO A 125 -2.11 5.82 14.11
N MET A 126 -1.81 7.12 14.05
CA MET A 126 -2.41 8.07 14.97
C MET A 126 -3.88 8.24 14.64
N THR A 127 -4.74 7.94 15.61
CA THR A 127 -6.18 8.12 15.50
C THR A 127 -6.59 9.42 16.20
N GLY A 128 -7.34 10.26 15.50
CA GLY A 128 -7.85 11.51 16.04
C GLY A 128 -9.11 11.28 16.90
N LYS A 129 -9.42 12.24 17.77
CA LYS A 129 -10.60 12.24 18.63
C LYS A 129 -11.41 13.51 18.41
N THR A 130 -11.28 14.50 19.28
CA THR A 130 -12.15 15.69 19.35
C THR A 130 -11.86 16.69 18.24
N TYR A 131 -10.60 16.85 17.85
CA TYR A 131 -10.13 17.91 16.94
C TYR A 131 -9.74 17.39 15.56
N ALA A 132 -9.96 16.09 15.30
CA ALA A 132 -9.56 15.42 14.07
C ALA A 132 -10.06 16.11 12.77
N GLN A 133 -11.22 16.75 12.82
CA GLN A 133 -11.84 17.43 11.67
C GLN A 133 -11.26 18.83 11.42
N ASP A 134 -10.61 19.43 12.41
CA ASP A 134 -10.03 20.78 12.32
C ASP A 134 -8.57 20.74 11.85
N VAL A 135 -7.96 19.55 11.83
CA VAL A 135 -6.61 19.34 11.34
C VAL A 135 -6.62 19.26 9.80
N LEU A 136 -5.78 20.07 9.17
CA LEU A 136 -5.62 20.24 7.73
C LEU A 136 -4.16 20.06 7.27
N ILE A 137 -3.21 19.87 8.18
CA ILE A 137 -1.81 19.56 7.83
C ILE A 137 -1.57 18.04 7.80
N GLN A 138 -0.54 17.61 7.08
CA GLN A 138 -0.13 16.21 7.05
C GLN A 138 0.56 15.84 8.36
N SER A 139 0.34 14.62 8.86
CA SER A 139 1.10 14.15 10.02
C SER A 139 1.46 12.67 9.95
N VAL A 140 2.60 12.34 10.54
CA VAL A 140 3.15 10.99 10.59
C VAL A 140 3.64 10.65 11.98
N PHE A 141 3.65 9.36 12.29
CA PHE A 141 4.12 8.79 13.52
C PHE A 141 5.40 7.99 13.28
N VAL A 142 6.42 8.20 14.10
CA VAL A 142 7.71 7.49 14.03
C VAL A 142 8.06 6.86 15.37
N ALA A 143 8.93 5.85 15.34
CA ALA A 143 9.45 5.23 16.56
C ALA A 143 10.32 6.21 17.37
N GLU A 144 10.53 5.92 18.65
CA GLU A 144 11.33 6.75 19.56
C GLU A 144 12.74 6.97 19.02
N THR A 145 13.45 5.90 18.65
CA THR A 145 14.81 5.97 18.08
C THR A 145 14.90 6.84 16.83
N SER A 146 13.88 6.78 15.97
CA SER A 146 13.79 7.60 14.76
C SER A 146 13.56 9.07 15.12
N GLY A 147 12.66 9.36 16.06
CA GLY A 147 12.42 10.71 16.57
C GLY A 147 13.64 11.35 17.22
N LEU A 148 14.38 10.59 18.03
CA LEU A 148 15.62 11.06 18.64
C LEU A 148 16.71 11.31 17.59
N SER A 149 16.81 10.45 16.57
CA SER A 149 17.74 10.63 15.45
C SER A 149 17.38 11.88 14.63
N LEU A 150 16.08 12.12 14.40
CA LEU A 150 15.56 13.30 13.73
C LEU A 150 15.96 14.62 14.41
N MET A 151 16.20 14.63 15.74
CA MET A 151 16.69 15.83 16.43
C MET A 151 18.05 16.32 15.91
N ASN A 152 18.87 15.44 15.33
CA ASN A 152 20.15 15.82 14.74
C ASN A 152 20.01 16.50 13.37
N PHE A 153 18.82 16.45 12.77
CA PHE A 153 18.51 17.03 11.45
C PHE A 153 17.63 18.28 11.57
N VAL A 154 17.54 18.87 12.76
CA VAL A 154 16.80 20.11 13.01
C VAL A 154 17.45 21.26 12.24
N TYR A 155 16.60 22.18 11.77
CA TYR A 155 17.02 23.40 11.11
C TYR A 155 17.88 24.25 12.04
N ASP A 156 19.18 24.33 11.73
CA ASP A 156 20.15 25.19 12.39
C ASP A 156 20.80 26.16 11.38
N THR A 157 21.14 25.64 10.20
CA THR A 157 21.69 26.41 9.08
C THR A 157 20.80 26.26 7.84
N PRO A 158 20.65 27.31 7.02
CA PRO A 158 19.92 27.21 5.77
C PRO A 158 20.55 26.14 4.86
N ASP A 159 19.69 25.32 4.26
CA ASP A 159 20.00 24.37 3.17
C ASP A 159 20.83 23.12 3.47
N ARG A 160 21.10 22.80 4.75
CA ARG A 160 21.87 21.58 5.07
C ARG A 160 21.03 20.29 5.01
N PHE A 161 19.83 20.32 5.58
CA PHE A 161 18.95 19.15 5.69
C PHE A 161 17.52 19.52 5.36
N THR A 162 16.86 18.71 4.54
CA THR A 162 15.43 18.81 4.25
C THR A 162 14.78 17.47 4.51
N ILE A 163 13.65 17.49 5.21
CA ILE A 163 12.83 16.31 5.46
C ILE A 163 11.79 16.24 4.36
N THR A 164 11.59 15.06 3.79
CA THR A 164 10.53 14.79 2.83
C THR A 164 9.62 13.70 3.38
N LEU A 165 8.34 14.03 3.51
CA LEU A 165 7.30 13.07 3.84
C LEU A 165 6.81 12.46 2.53
N VAL A 166 6.96 11.15 2.36
CA VAL A 166 6.53 10.45 1.14
C VAL A 166 5.52 9.39 1.55
N PRO A 167 4.36 9.29 0.88
CA PRO A 167 3.48 8.18 1.13
C PRO A 167 4.20 6.90 0.70
N ASN A 168 4.12 5.83 1.50
CA ASN A 168 4.68 4.53 1.12
C ASN A 168 3.76 3.80 0.12
N SER A 169 3.20 4.57 -0.82
CA SER A 169 2.54 4.10 -2.01
C SER A 169 3.56 4.06 -3.12
N LEU A 170 4.47 3.07 -3.05
CA LEU A 170 5.01 2.50 -4.26
C LEU A 170 3.85 2.33 -5.26
N PRO A 171 3.98 2.61 -6.57
CA PRO A 171 2.93 2.34 -7.57
C PRO A 171 2.58 0.84 -7.73
N LEU A 172 3.18 0.00 -6.88
CA LEU A 172 2.97 -1.43 -6.79
C LEU A 172 1.53 -1.88 -6.49
N PRO A 173 0.62 -1.20 -5.76
CA PRO A 173 -0.71 -1.75 -5.53
C PRO A 173 -1.48 -1.83 -6.84
N TYR A 174 -1.37 -0.85 -7.73
CA TYR A 174 -1.99 -0.93 -9.06
C TYR A 174 -1.41 -2.05 -9.92
N LEU A 175 -0.08 -2.24 -9.90
CA LEU A 175 0.55 -3.37 -10.59
C LEU A 175 0.14 -4.70 -9.98
N ILE A 176 0.05 -4.82 -8.66
CA ILE A 176 -0.40 -6.02 -7.95
C ILE A 176 -1.88 -6.31 -8.28
N TYR A 177 -2.75 -5.29 -8.29
CA TYR A 177 -4.15 -5.45 -8.72
C TYR A 177 -4.25 -5.85 -10.19
N PHE A 178 -3.41 -5.29 -11.05
CA PHE A 178 -3.34 -5.65 -12.46
C PHE A 178 -2.87 -7.11 -12.66
N TYR A 179 -1.82 -7.54 -11.95
CA TYR A 179 -1.30 -8.90 -12.03
C TYR A 179 -2.26 -9.93 -11.40
N THR A 180 -2.94 -9.60 -10.30
CA THR A 180 -3.98 -10.46 -9.73
C THR A 180 -5.15 -10.60 -10.70
N PHE A 181 -5.63 -9.51 -11.32
CA PHE A 181 -6.66 -9.53 -12.35
C PHE A 181 -6.28 -10.40 -13.56
N LEU A 182 -5.05 -10.25 -14.06
CA LEU A 182 -4.54 -11.04 -15.19
C LEU A 182 -4.48 -12.54 -14.85
N SER A 183 -4.05 -12.88 -13.63
CA SER A 183 -3.95 -14.28 -13.19
C SER A 183 -5.31 -14.99 -13.17
N VAL A 184 -6.38 -14.28 -12.76
CA VAL A 184 -7.76 -14.80 -12.72
C VAL A 184 -8.28 -15.08 -14.13
N ILE A 185 -8.07 -14.14 -15.06
CA ILE A 185 -8.50 -14.30 -16.46
C ILE A 185 -7.83 -15.53 -17.09
N ILE A 186 -6.51 -15.67 -16.89
CA ILE A 186 -5.75 -16.81 -17.43
C ILE A 186 -6.31 -18.12 -16.87
N LEU A 187 -6.56 -18.22 -15.56
CA LEU A 187 -7.12 -19.43 -14.95
C LEU A 187 -8.53 -19.75 -15.50
N CYS A 188 -9.39 -18.74 -15.62
CA CYS A 188 -10.74 -18.90 -16.16
C CYS A 188 -10.77 -19.35 -17.62
N LEU A 189 -9.77 -19.00 -18.42
CA LEU A 189 -9.66 -19.42 -19.82
C LEU A 189 -8.97 -20.79 -19.97
N LEU A 190 -8.00 -21.11 -19.13
CA LEU A 190 -7.27 -22.37 -19.21
C LEU A 190 -8.12 -23.58 -18.80
N LEU A 191 -8.98 -23.47 -17.79
CA LEU A 191 -9.81 -24.61 -17.34
C LEU A 191 -10.80 -25.09 -18.43
N PRO A 192 -11.59 -24.22 -19.09
CA PRO A 192 -12.44 -24.61 -20.21
C PRO A 192 -11.64 -25.05 -21.44
N ALA A 193 -10.48 -24.42 -21.71
CA ALA A 193 -9.63 -24.80 -22.84
C ALA A 193 -9.08 -26.23 -22.66
N ILE A 194 -8.54 -26.57 -21.49
CA ILE A 194 -8.04 -27.92 -21.19
C ILE A 194 -9.18 -28.94 -21.26
N PHE A 195 -10.35 -28.63 -20.69
CA PHE A 195 -11.51 -29.51 -20.79
C PHE A 195 -11.97 -29.69 -22.24
N GLY A 196 -12.02 -28.60 -23.01
CA GLY A 196 -12.37 -28.58 -24.42
C GLY A 196 -11.40 -29.40 -25.26
N ILE A 197 -10.09 -29.24 -25.05
CA ILE A 197 -9.04 -30.03 -25.71
C ILE A 197 -9.16 -31.50 -25.32
N ALA A 198 -9.33 -31.81 -24.03
CA ALA A 198 -9.50 -33.20 -23.57
C ALA A 198 -10.75 -33.85 -24.18
N LYS A 199 -11.87 -33.11 -24.22
CA LYS A 199 -13.11 -33.55 -24.86
C LYS A 199 -12.92 -33.72 -26.37
N PHE A 200 -12.27 -32.79 -27.05
CA PHE A 200 -11.97 -32.86 -28.48
C PHE A 200 -11.09 -34.08 -28.81
N ILE A 201 -10.05 -34.34 -28.00
CA ILE A 201 -9.20 -35.52 -28.16
C ILE A 201 -10.01 -36.80 -27.92
N ARG A 202 -10.84 -36.86 -26.87
CA ARG A 202 -11.73 -38.01 -26.59
C ARG A 202 -12.74 -38.25 -27.71
N ASP A 203 -13.38 -37.20 -28.22
CA ASP A 203 -14.37 -37.28 -29.29
C ASP A 203 -13.73 -37.69 -30.62
N ARG A 204 -12.56 -37.13 -30.96
CA ARG A 204 -11.75 -37.57 -32.12
C ARG A 204 -11.33 -39.04 -31.99
N ARG A 205 -10.93 -39.50 -30.80
CA ARG A 205 -10.63 -40.92 -30.54
C ARG A 205 -11.87 -41.79 -30.67
N ARG A 206 -13.04 -41.34 -30.20
CA ARG A 206 -14.32 -42.06 -30.31
C ARG A 206 -14.76 -42.21 -31.77
N LEU A 207 -14.72 -41.14 -32.57
CA LEU A 207 -15.08 -41.16 -33.99
C LEU A 207 -14.19 -42.10 -34.81
N ARG A 208 -12.89 -42.21 -34.47
CA ARG A 208 -11.99 -43.18 -35.12
C ARG A 208 -12.39 -44.64 -34.86
N ARG A 209 -12.97 -44.96 -33.69
CA ARG A 209 -13.44 -46.32 -33.37
C ARG A 209 -14.80 -46.67 -33.98
N ILE A 210 -15.64 -45.68 -34.29
CA ILE A 210 -16.98 -45.89 -34.86
C ILE A 210 -16.93 -46.05 -36.39
N ARG A 211 -15.84 -45.63 -37.06
CA ARG A 211 -15.65 -45.95 -38.48
C ARG A 211 -15.49 -47.47 -38.64
N LEU A 212 -16.53 -48.13 -39.17
CA LEU A 212 -16.43 -49.48 -39.71
C LEU A 212 -15.28 -49.52 -40.72
N SER A 213 -14.40 -50.51 -40.59
CA SER A 213 -13.38 -50.78 -41.61
C SER A 213 -14.07 -50.95 -42.97
N LYS A 214 -13.40 -50.55 -44.06
CA LYS A 214 -13.90 -50.69 -45.43
C LYS A 214 -14.34 -52.13 -45.73
N ASP A 215 -13.71 -53.12 -45.08
CA ASP A 215 -14.03 -54.53 -45.24
C ASP A 215 -15.35 -54.94 -44.58
N HIS A 216 -15.73 -54.32 -43.47
CA HIS A 216 -17.07 -54.50 -42.89
C HIS A 216 -18.14 -53.79 -43.71
N LEU A 217 -17.82 -52.65 -44.32
CA LEU A 217 -18.71 -51.91 -45.20
C LEU A 217 -19.06 -52.69 -46.48
N LYS A 218 -18.12 -53.46 -47.02
CA LYS A 218 -18.34 -54.35 -48.18
C LYS A 218 -19.25 -55.55 -47.88
N LYS A 219 -19.39 -55.94 -46.60
CA LYS A 219 -20.22 -57.07 -46.17
C LYS A 219 -21.69 -56.67 -45.91
N LEU A 220 -22.01 -55.39 -45.96
CA LEU A 220 -23.39 -54.94 -45.74
C LEU A 220 -24.26 -55.29 -46.97
N PRO A 221 -25.43 -55.90 -46.77
CA PRO A 221 -26.30 -56.27 -47.87
C PRO A 221 -26.84 -55.03 -48.60
N ILE A 222 -26.75 -55.02 -49.93
CA ILE A 222 -27.20 -53.91 -50.76
C ILE A 222 -28.67 -54.11 -51.07
N ILE A 223 -29.54 -53.36 -50.39
CA ILE A 223 -30.97 -53.32 -50.71
C ILE A 223 -31.18 -52.28 -51.82
N LYS A 224 -31.49 -52.74 -53.04
CA LYS A 224 -31.86 -51.85 -54.14
C LYS A 224 -33.36 -51.58 -54.07
N PHE A 225 -33.73 -50.32 -53.81
CA PHE A 225 -35.12 -49.89 -53.91
C PHE A 225 -35.48 -49.71 -55.39
N LYS A 226 -36.56 -50.36 -55.81
CA LYS A 226 -37.17 -50.16 -57.12
C LYS A 226 -38.12 -48.97 -57.03
N LYS A 227 -38.02 -48.06 -58.00
CA LYS A 227 -38.90 -46.90 -58.13
C LYS A 227 -40.30 -47.34 -58.55
#